data_AF-A0A7C1TSJ3-F1
#
_entry.id   AF-A0A7C1TSJ3-F1
#
_cell.length_a   1.000
_cell.length_b   1.000
_cell.length_c   1.000
_cell.angle_alpha   90.00
_cell.angle_beta   90.00
_cell.angle_gamma   90.00
#
_symmetry.space_group_name_H-M   'P 1'
#
loop_
_entity.id
_entity.type
_entity.pdbx_description
1 polymer ?
#
loop_
_entity_poly.entity_id
_entity_poly.type
_entity_poly.pdbx_seq_one_letter_code
_entity_poly.pdbx_strand_id
1 'polypeptide(L)'
;RGKAKIGQSFDGRGHCVNCNNCVLVCPTGVDIRKGQQVACIGCALCIDACDSIMDKFNLPRGLIAYDSEDNQVARAKGRPTKTRLWRPRTFAYGAILLLIAALISYKLAFRGNLEINVQADRAPYFVTLTDGRIRSGYTFKVVNKQRKPRTFVLSLRGVEGAVMRVIGHGGDDAASVELDVGADKVGAFRVFIKADPKKLSGKSALIVFALKDKESGETFRHNAMLHGPGRKTP
;
A
#
# COMPACT_ATOMS: atom_id res chain seq x y z
N ARG A 1 -27.64 25.48 38.14
CA ARG A 1 -28.52 25.68 36.95
C ARG A 1 -29.96 25.84 37.42
N GLY A 2 -30.78 26.61 36.71
CA GLY A 2 -32.20 26.76 37.05
C GLY A 2 -32.87 27.81 36.17
N LYS A 3 -34.20 27.89 36.17
CA LYS A 3 -34.90 29.00 35.49
C LYS A 3 -34.46 30.34 36.09
N ALA A 4 -34.42 31.38 35.27
CA ALA A 4 -34.07 32.74 35.69
C ALA A 4 -34.87 33.76 34.88
N LYS A 5 -35.14 34.92 35.49
CA LYS A 5 -35.71 36.11 34.81
C LYS A 5 -34.61 37.12 34.53
N ILE A 6 -34.80 37.95 33.50
CA ILE A 6 -33.88 39.05 33.18
C ILE A 6 -33.84 40.01 34.38
N GLY A 7 -32.65 40.41 34.82
CA GLY A 7 -32.45 41.26 36.00
C GLY A 7 -32.37 40.51 37.34
N GLN A 8 -32.53 39.19 37.36
CA GLN A 8 -32.32 38.39 38.57
C GLN A 8 -30.82 38.22 38.86
N SER A 9 -30.42 38.30 40.14
CA SER A 9 -29.03 38.00 40.55
C SER A 9 -28.70 36.52 40.32
N PHE A 10 -27.45 36.26 39.91
CA PHE A 10 -26.85 34.95 39.74
C PHE A 10 -25.86 34.58 40.86
N ASP A 11 -25.85 35.34 41.96
CA ASP A 11 -24.99 35.07 43.10
C ASP A 11 -25.28 33.70 43.72
N GLY A 12 -24.23 32.92 43.99
CA GLY A 12 -24.35 31.58 44.58
C GLY A 12 -24.94 30.50 43.66
N ARG A 13 -25.13 30.77 42.37
CA ARG A 13 -25.65 29.77 41.40
C ARG A 13 -24.92 29.80 40.06
N GLY A 14 -24.94 28.67 39.34
CA GLY A 14 -24.41 28.61 37.98
C GLY A 14 -25.26 29.38 36.97
N HIS A 15 -24.60 29.91 35.92
CA HIS A 15 -25.19 30.82 34.92
C HIS A 15 -26.21 30.18 33.95
N CYS A 16 -26.33 28.85 33.90
CA CYS A 16 -27.32 28.20 33.04
C CYS A 16 -28.77 28.53 33.48
N VAL A 17 -29.50 29.25 32.60
CA VAL A 17 -30.89 29.70 32.77
C VAL A 17 -31.97 28.67 32.38
N ASN A 18 -31.57 27.46 31.98
CA ASN A 18 -32.45 26.35 31.64
C ASN A 18 -33.47 26.64 30.49
N CYS A 19 -33.02 27.34 29.43
CA CYS A 19 -33.84 27.70 28.27
C CYS A 19 -33.95 26.61 27.18
N ASN A 20 -33.18 25.52 27.27
CA ASN A 20 -33.09 24.43 26.28
C ASN A 20 -32.60 24.81 24.87
N ASN A 21 -32.18 26.05 24.62
CA ASN A 21 -31.78 26.47 23.28
C ASN A 21 -30.64 25.62 22.70
N CYS A 22 -29.66 25.24 23.54
CA CYS A 22 -28.55 24.36 23.15
C CYS A 22 -28.96 22.95 22.69
N VAL A 23 -30.14 22.47 23.09
CA VAL A 23 -30.69 21.17 22.68
C VAL A 23 -31.48 21.32 21.38
N LEU A 24 -32.27 22.40 21.26
CA LEU A 24 -33.10 22.67 20.09
C LEU A 24 -32.29 22.89 18.81
N VAL A 25 -31.12 23.53 18.93
CA VAL A 25 -30.22 23.78 17.79
C VAL A 25 -29.33 22.59 17.45
N CYS A 26 -29.37 21.52 18.24
CA CYS A 26 -28.48 20.40 18.04
C CYS A 26 -28.96 19.54 16.85
N PRO A 27 -28.19 19.41 15.75
CA PRO A 27 -28.61 18.63 14.59
C PRO A 27 -28.70 17.13 14.88
N THR A 28 -28.01 16.64 15.92
CA THR A 28 -28.03 15.24 16.34
C THR A 28 -28.96 14.97 17.52
N GLY A 29 -29.66 15.99 18.03
CA GLY A 29 -30.60 15.85 19.14
C GLY A 29 -29.95 15.55 20.51
N VAL A 30 -28.64 15.74 20.66
CA VAL A 30 -27.97 15.51 21.95
C VAL A 30 -28.30 16.59 22.97
N ASP A 31 -28.58 16.16 24.21
CA ASP A 31 -28.69 17.08 25.34
C ASP A 31 -27.33 17.22 26.03
N ILE A 32 -26.53 18.20 25.59
CA ILE A 32 -25.18 18.44 26.11
C ILE A 32 -25.12 18.71 27.62
N ARG A 33 -26.25 19.01 28.27
CA ARG A 33 -26.33 19.21 29.73
C ARG A 33 -26.20 17.89 30.50
N LYS A 34 -26.26 16.75 29.80
CA LYS A 34 -25.99 15.41 30.33
C LYS A 34 -24.52 15.01 30.25
N GLY A 35 -23.65 15.92 29.79
CA GLY A 35 -22.22 15.67 29.61
C GLY A 35 -21.87 15.22 28.19
N GLN A 36 -20.62 14.78 28.02
CA GLN A 36 -20.09 14.37 26.73
C GLN A 36 -20.79 13.10 26.23
N GLN A 37 -21.29 13.15 25.01
CA GLN A 37 -22.01 12.05 24.36
C GLN A 37 -21.36 11.73 23.02
N VAL A 38 -21.32 10.44 22.68
CA VAL A 38 -20.70 9.93 21.45
C VAL A 38 -21.36 10.47 20.17
N ALA A 39 -22.63 10.87 20.24
CA ALA A 39 -23.38 11.44 19.13
C ALA A 39 -23.08 12.93 18.87
N CYS A 40 -22.22 13.57 19.67
CA CYS A 40 -21.80 14.95 19.42
C CYS A 40 -20.81 14.99 18.24
N ILE A 41 -21.12 15.78 17.22
CA ILE A 41 -20.30 15.91 16.00
C ILE A 41 -19.36 17.13 16.01
N GLY A 42 -19.28 17.89 17.10
CA GLY A 42 -18.35 19.02 17.19
C GLY A 42 -18.75 20.27 16.37
N CYS A 43 -20.04 20.46 16.04
CA CYS A 43 -20.49 21.55 15.16
C CYS A 43 -20.62 22.95 15.79
N ALA A 44 -20.41 23.09 17.10
CA ALA A 44 -20.51 24.36 17.84
C ALA A 44 -21.85 25.11 17.87
N LEU A 45 -22.92 24.69 17.16
CA LEU A 45 -24.22 25.40 17.14
C LEU A 45 -24.81 25.66 18.54
N CYS A 46 -24.60 24.73 19.47
CA CYS A 46 -25.04 24.87 20.85
C CYS A 46 -24.29 25.96 21.64
N ILE A 47 -23.05 26.28 21.25
CA ILE A 47 -22.24 27.34 21.84
C ILE A 47 -22.82 28.70 21.42
N ASP A 48 -22.99 28.93 20.12
CA ASP A 48 -23.52 30.19 19.57
C ASP A 48 -24.94 30.48 20.09
N ALA A 49 -25.78 29.45 20.13
CA ALA A 49 -27.14 29.54 20.65
C ALA A 49 -27.18 29.80 22.16
N CYS A 50 -26.14 29.41 22.92
CA CYS A 50 -26.05 29.72 24.33
C CYS A 50 -25.49 31.11 24.57
N ASP A 51 -24.46 31.52 23.84
CA ASP A 51 -23.85 32.85 23.99
C ASP A 51 -24.87 33.96 23.66
N SER A 52 -25.71 33.76 22.64
CA SER A 52 -26.83 34.67 22.35
C SER A 52 -27.88 34.77 23.47
N ILE A 53 -28.05 33.73 24.29
CA ILE A 53 -28.89 33.78 25.50
C ILE A 53 -28.15 34.46 26.64
N MET A 54 -26.87 34.17 26.83
CA MET A 54 -26.03 34.78 27.87
C MET A 54 -25.96 36.30 27.71
N ASP A 55 -25.81 36.78 26.48
CA ASP A 55 -25.80 38.21 26.16
C ASP A 55 -27.11 38.91 26.61
N LYS A 56 -28.27 38.26 26.43
CA LYS A 56 -29.58 38.81 26.86
C LYS A 56 -29.72 38.93 28.38
N PHE A 57 -29.00 38.11 29.13
CA PHE A 57 -28.95 38.17 30.60
C PHE A 57 -27.76 39.00 31.11
N ASN A 58 -26.98 39.60 30.20
CA ASN A 58 -25.74 40.32 30.51
C ASN A 58 -24.74 39.45 31.31
N LEU A 59 -24.64 38.17 30.95
CA LEU A 59 -23.75 37.19 31.57
C LEU A 59 -22.54 36.90 30.66
N PRO A 60 -21.39 36.48 31.22
CA PRO A 60 -20.20 36.18 30.43
C PRO A 60 -20.43 34.98 29.49
N ARG A 61 -19.97 35.12 28.25
CA ARG A 61 -19.97 34.07 27.22
C ARG A 61 -19.11 32.86 27.59
N GLY A 62 -19.25 31.77 26.84
CA GLY A 62 -18.42 30.58 26.99
C GLY A 62 -18.88 29.64 28.11
N LEU A 63 -20.18 29.66 28.44
CA LEU A 63 -20.80 28.69 29.33
C LEU A 63 -20.71 27.25 28.78
N ILE A 64 -20.74 27.12 27.45
CA ILE A 64 -20.42 25.90 26.71
C ILE A 64 -19.21 26.23 25.84
N ALA A 65 -18.18 25.39 25.86
CA ALA A 65 -16.99 25.57 25.04
C ALA A 65 -16.31 24.24 24.75
N TYR A 66 -15.58 24.16 23.63
CA TYR A 66 -14.61 23.10 23.40
C TYR A 66 -13.36 23.38 24.23
N ASP A 67 -13.25 22.69 25.35
CA ASP A 67 -12.10 22.78 26.23
C ASP A 67 -11.91 21.46 26.99
N SER A 68 -10.76 21.30 27.64
CA SER A 68 -10.55 20.19 28.56
C SER A 68 -11.33 20.42 29.86
N GLU A 69 -11.76 19.33 30.49
CA GLU A 69 -12.40 19.37 31.80
C GLU A 69 -11.53 20.09 32.84
N ASP A 70 -10.22 19.85 32.82
CA ASP A 70 -9.25 20.53 33.70
C ASP A 70 -9.28 22.04 33.56
N ASN A 71 -9.33 22.55 32.32
CA ASN A 71 -9.38 23.98 32.07
C ASN A 71 -10.75 24.57 32.43
N GLN A 72 -11.85 23.84 32.21
CA GLN A 72 -13.18 24.28 32.65
C GLN A 72 -13.26 24.39 34.18
N VAL A 73 -12.71 23.41 34.90
CA VAL A 73 -12.59 23.45 36.37
C VAL A 73 -11.67 24.59 36.83
N ALA A 74 -10.57 24.85 36.12
CA ALA A 74 -9.69 25.97 36.40
C ALA A 74 -10.42 27.32 36.21
N ARG A 75 -11.14 27.50 35.10
CA ARG A 75 -11.93 28.70 34.81
C ARG A 75 -13.04 28.93 35.83
N ALA A 76 -13.76 27.88 36.24
CA ALA A 76 -14.77 27.97 37.29
C ALA A 76 -14.20 28.43 38.64
N LYS A 77 -12.90 28.20 38.88
CA LYS A 77 -12.17 28.64 40.08
C LYS A 77 -11.40 29.95 39.89
N GLY A 78 -11.56 30.63 38.75
CA GLY A 78 -10.81 31.85 38.41
C GLY A 78 -9.31 31.63 38.19
N ARG A 79 -8.87 30.38 37.96
CA ARG A 79 -7.46 30.05 37.70
C ARG A 79 -7.14 30.12 36.20
N PRO A 80 -5.90 30.47 35.82
CA PRO A 80 -5.50 30.48 34.42
C PRO A 80 -5.54 29.07 33.81
N THR A 81 -6.00 28.98 32.57
CA THR A 81 -6.00 27.73 31.77
C THR A 81 -4.59 27.32 31.40
N LYS A 82 -4.27 26.02 31.44
CA LYS A 82 -2.93 25.51 31.08
C LYS A 82 -3.00 24.70 29.79
N THR A 83 -2.44 25.24 28.72
CA THR A 83 -2.27 24.51 27.45
C THR A 83 -0.90 23.83 27.42
N ARG A 84 -0.87 22.50 27.55
CA ARG A 84 0.36 21.73 27.39
C ARG A 84 0.55 21.35 25.92
N LEU A 85 1.27 22.20 25.18
CA LEU A 85 1.67 21.94 23.78
C LEU A 85 2.67 20.77 23.69
N TRP A 86 3.57 20.66 24.67
CA TRP A 86 4.62 19.64 24.70
C TRP A 86 4.14 18.41 25.48
N ARG A 87 3.57 17.44 24.74
CA ARG A 87 3.14 16.15 25.28
C ARG A 87 4.08 15.05 24.78
N PRO A 88 4.77 14.29 25.67
CA PRO A 88 5.70 13.23 25.27
C PRO A 88 5.08 12.20 24.30
N ARG A 89 3.79 11.87 24.49
CA ARG A 89 3.06 10.98 23.60
C ARG A 89 2.96 11.50 22.16
N THR A 90 2.77 12.81 21.97
CA THR A 90 2.72 13.42 20.63
C THR A 90 4.06 13.28 19.90
N PHE A 91 5.17 13.46 20.61
CA PHE A 91 6.51 13.22 20.07
C PHE A 91 6.74 11.75 19.73
N ALA A 92 6.28 10.82 20.59
CA ALA A 92 6.38 9.39 20.31
C ALA A 92 5.63 9.01 19.02
N TYR A 93 4.40 9.49 18.84
CA TYR A 93 3.65 9.26 17.59
C TYR A 93 4.32 9.91 16.38
N GLY A 94 4.85 11.13 16.52
CA GLY A 94 5.60 11.81 15.46
C GLY A 94 6.84 11.04 15.04
N ALA A 95 7.60 10.51 16.00
CA ALA A 95 8.78 9.69 15.75
C ALA A 95 8.44 8.38 15.03
N ILE A 96 7.36 7.70 15.44
CA ILE A 96 6.88 6.48 14.78
C ILE A 96 6.47 6.77 13.32
N LEU A 97 5.73 7.85 13.09
CA LEU A 97 5.33 8.25 11.74
C LEU A 97 6.53 8.59 10.86
N LEU A 98 7.51 9.32 11.40
CA LEU A 98 8.76 9.62 10.70
C LEU A 98 9.56 8.36 10.37
N LEU A 99 9.62 7.41 11.30
CA LEU A 99 10.30 6.12 11.07
C LEU A 99 9.65 5.36 9.92
N ILE A 100 8.31 5.25 9.90
CA ILE A 100 7.57 4.58 8.82
C ILE A 100 7.80 5.30 7.49
N ALA A 101 7.72 6.63 7.47
CA ALA A 101 7.98 7.43 6.28
C ALA A 101 9.42 7.20 5.76
N ALA A 102 10.40 7.16 6.65
CA ALA A 102 11.80 6.88 6.31
C ALA A 102 11.97 5.47 5.72
N LEU A 103 11.34 4.44 6.29
CA LEU A 103 11.38 3.07 5.78
C LEU A 103 10.74 2.96 4.39
N ILE A 104 9.61 3.61 4.16
CA ILE A 104 8.95 3.64 2.84
C ILE A 104 9.85 4.35 1.82
N SER A 105 10.42 5.50 2.19
CA SER A 105 11.30 6.28 1.33
C SER A 105 12.56 5.49 0.96
N TYR A 106 13.15 4.80 1.94
CA TYR A 106 14.26 3.89 1.74
C TYR A 106 13.89 2.75 0.77
N LYS A 107 12.79 2.04 1.02
CA LYS A 107 12.34 0.95 0.13
C LYS A 107 12.07 1.42 -1.29
N LEU A 108 11.56 2.64 -1.46
CA LEU A 108 11.29 3.22 -2.77
C LEU A 108 12.58 3.62 -3.49
N ALA A 109 13.51 4.28 -2.80
CA ALA A 109 14.79 4.71 -3.37
C ALA A 109 15.68 3.53 -3.79
N PHE A 110 15.64 2.43 -3.02
CA PHE A 110 16.41 1.22 -3.28
C PHE A 110 15.59 0.12 -4.00
N ARG A 111 14.45 0.47 -4.60
CA ARG A 111 13.65 -0.47 -5.39
C ARG A 111 14.45 -0.90 -6.62
N GLY A 112 14.60 -2.22 -6.81
CA GLY A 112 15.22 -2.77 -8.02
C GLY A 112 14.47 -2.37 -9.30
N ASN A 113 15.24 -2.05 -10.33
CA ASN A 113 14.76 -1.52 -11.62
C ASN A 113 14.19 -2.59 -12.56
N LEU A 114 14.52 -3.87 -12.30
CA LEU A 114 14.06 -5.00 -13.08
C LEU A 114 13.45 -6.06 -12.17
N GLU A 115 12.39 -6.70 -12.64
CA GLU A 115 11.83 -7.89 -12.02
C GLU A 115 11.49 -8.91 -13.10
N ILE A 116 11.95 -10.15 -12.93
CA ILE A 116 11.75 -11.23 -13.88
C ILE A 116 11.02 -12.37 -13.17
N ASN A 117 9.90 -12.78 -13.74
CA ASN A 117 9.14 -13.94 -13.27
C ASN A 117 9.16 -15.00 -14.37
N VAL A 118 9.69 -16.18 -14.06
CA VAL A 118 9.75 -17.32 -15.00
C VAL A 118 8.79 -18.39 -14.50
N GLN A 119 7.81 -18.74 -15.32
CA GLN A 119 6.80 -19.73 -15.00
C GLN A 119 6.91 -20.88 -16.00
N ALA A 120 7.19 -22.09 -15.50
CA ALA A 120 7.14 -23.29 -16.33
C ALA A 120 5.68 -23.73 -16.55
N ASP A 121 5.34 -24.08 -17.78
CA ASP A 121 4.02 -24.63 -18.11
C ASP A 121 3.90 -26.02 -17.46
N ARG A 122 2.95 -26.20 -16.53
CA ARG A 122 2.80 -27.45 -15.76
C ARG A 122 1.98 -28.54 -16.47
N ALA A 123 1.23 -28.19 -17.51
CA ALA A 123 0.40 -29.11 -18.26
C ALA A 123 0.34 -28.71 -19.74
N PRO A 124 0.95 -29.48 -20.66
CA PRO A 124 1.82 -30.64 -20.46
C PRO A 124 3.26 -30.25 -20.07
N TYR A 125 3.94 -31.08 -19.26
CA TYR A 125 5.35 -30.87 -18.88
C TYR A 125 6.32 -30.93 -20.06
N PHE A 126 6.02 -31.76 -21.06
CA PHE A 126 6.73 -31.84 -22.33
C PHE A 126 5.80 -32.39 -23.42
N VAL A 127 6.09 -32.06 -24.67
CA VAL A 127 5.45 -32.62 -25.85
C VAL A 127 6.52 -33.16 -26.77
N THR A 128 6.38 -34.40 -27.23
CA THR A 128 7.26 -34.98 -28.24
C THR A 128 6.86 -34.47 -29.63
N LEU A 129 7.80 -33.90 -30.37
CA LEU A 129 7.59 -33.45 -31.75
C LEU A 129 7.76 -34.63 -32.71
N THR A 130 7.28 -34.46 -33.95
CA THR A 130 7.40 -35.44 -35.03
C THR A 130 8.85 -35.76 -35.39
N ASP A 131 9.79 -34.86 -35.10
CA ASP A 131 11.23 -35.04 -35.27
C ASP A 131 11.90 -35.79 -34.10
N GLY A 132 11.12 -36.26 -33.13
CA GLY A 132 11.61 -36.98 -31.95
C GLY A 132 12.18 -36.09 -30.85
N ARG A 133 12.26 -34.76 -31.03
CA ARG A 133 12.70 -33.82 -29.99
C ARG A 133 11.59 -33.56 -28.98
N ILE A 134 11.97 -33.20 -27.76
CA ILE A 134 11.03 -32.77 -26.73
C ILE A 134 10.87 -31.26 -26.74
N ARG A 135 9.64 -30.77 -26.53
CA ARG A 135 9.30 -29.36 -26.39
C ARG A 135 8.69 -29.08 -25.02
N SER A 136 9.25 -28.13 -24.28
CA SER A 136 8.70 -27.63 -23.01
C SER A 136 8.43 -26.14 -23.09
N GLY A 137 7.33 -25.68 -22.48
CA GLY A 137 6.88 -24.29 -22.48
C GLY A 137 7.24 -23.56 -21.18
N TYR A 138 7.69 -22.32 -21.34
CA TYR A 138 7.96 -21.40 -20.24
C TYR A 138 7.38 -20.03 -20.58
N THR A 139 6.83 -19.34 -19.60
CA THR A 139 6.36 -17.96 -19.72
C THR A 139 7.28 -17.04 -18.94
N PHE A 140 7.94 -16.13 -19.62
CA PHE A 140 8.79 -15.09 -19.06
C PHE A 140 8.00 -13.79 -18.96
N LYS A 141 7.88 -13.25 -17.75
CA LYS A 141 7.36 -11.91 -17.53
C LYS A 141 8.51 -11.03 -17.08
N VAL A 142 8.92 -10.12 -17.95
CA VAL A 142 9.98 -9.14 -17.69
C VAL A 142 9.32 -7.81 -17.42
N VAL A 143 9.44 -7.30 -16.19
CA VAL A 143 8.85 -6.03 -15.78
C VAL A 143 9.91 -4.94 -15.86
N ASN A 144 9.80 -4.08 -16.87
CA ASN A 144 10.65 -2.90 -17.00
C ASN A 144 10.09 -1.78 -16.13
N LYS A 145 10.77 -1.44 -15.02
CA LYS A 145 10.37 -0.33 -14.13
C LYS A 145 11.09 0.98 -14.47
N GLN A 146 11.75 1.04 -15.62
CA GLN A 146 12.41 2.24 -16.14
C GLN A 146 11.53 2.97 -17.14
N ARG A 147 11.67 4.30 -17.18
CA ARG A 147 11.00 5.19 -18.15
C ARG A 147 11.61 5.16 -19.55
N LYS A 148 12.48 4.19 -19.85
CA LYS A 148 13.11 4.01 -21.16
C LYS A 148 12.88 2.56 -21.63
N PRO A 149 12.66 2.33 -22.94
CA PRO A 149 12.65 0.98 -23.48
C PRO A 149 13.99 0.30 -23.21
N ARG A 150 13.96 -1.02 -22.99
CA ARG A 150 15.14 -1.84 -22.70
C ARG A 150 15.10 -3.11 -23.53
N THR A 151 16.28 -3.52 -24.00
CA THR A 151 16.48 -4.76 -24.73
C THR A 151 17.22 -5.76 -23.85
N PHE A 152 16.64 -6.94 -23.68
CA PHE A 152 17.20 -8.02 -22.88
C PHE A 152 17.63 -9.18 -23.76
N VAL A 153 18.79 -9.77 -23.50
CA VAL A 153 19.26 -10.98 -24.19
C VAL A 153 18.94 -12.19 -23.32
N LEU A 154 18.00 -13.01 -23.76
CA LEU A 154 17.68 -14.29 -23.12
C LEU A 154 18.58 -15.36 -23.71
N SER A 155 19.36 -16.04 -22.86
CA SER A 155 20.24 -17.15 -23.25
C SER A 155 19.91 -18.42 -22.46
N LEU A 156 20.03 -19.56 -23.13
CA LEU A 156 19.79 -20.89 -22.54
C LEU A 156 21.12 -21.61 -22.34
N ARG A 157 21.30 -22.19 -21.14
CA ARG A 157 22.44 -23.05 -20.80
C ARG A 157 21.97 -24.32 -20.08
N GLY A 158 22.80 -25.37 -20.10
CA GLY A 158 22.60 -26.59 -19.30
C GLY A 158 22.34 -27.86 -20.10
N VAL A 159 21.85 -27.76 -21.34
CA VAL A 159 21.65 -28.92 -22.23
C VAL A 159 22.28 -28.63 -23.59
N GLU A 160 23.16 -29.52 -24.04
CA GLU A 160 23.90 -29.36 -25.29
C GLU A 160 22.98 -29.50 -26.51
N GLY A 161 22.98 -28.50 -27.39
CA GLY A 161 22.12 -28.46 -28.57
C GLY A 161 20.65 -28.13 -28.27
N ALA A 162 20.32 -27.69 -27.06
CA ALA A 162 19.00 -27.14 -26.77
C ALA A 162 18.83 -25.77 -27.45
N VAL A 163 17.71 -25.59 -28.13
CA VAL A 163 17.35 -24.35 -28.82
C VAL A 163 16.05 -23.81 -28.26
N MET A 164 15.89 -22.49 -28.24
CA MET A 164 14.66 -21.85 -27.79
C MET A 164 13.95 -21.17 -28.95
N ARG A 165 12.62 -21.13 -28.89
CA ARG A 165 11.77 -20.37 -29.80
C ARG A 165 10.82 -19.50 -28.99
N VAL A 166 10.82 -18.20 -29.27
CA VAL A 166 9.94 -17.23 -28.62
C VAL A 166 8.71 -17.01 -29.52
N ILE A 167 7.51 -17.18 -28.98
CA ILE A 167 6.27 -16.96 -29.73
C ILE A 167 6.08 -15.46 -29.97
N GLY A 168 5.73 -15.08 -31.21
CA GLY A 168 5.46 -13.69 -31.57
C GLY A 168 6.71 -12.84 -31.83
N HIS A 169 7.89 -13.45 -31.74
CA HIS A 169 9.16 -12.85 -32.17
C HIS A 169 9.60 -13.59 -33.43
N GLY A 170 9.75 -12.90 -34.56
CA GLY A 170 9.92 -13.49 -35.91
C GLY A 170 11.23 -14.24 -36.18
N GLY A 171 11.91 -14.72 -35.14
CA GLY A 171 13.18 -15.45 -35.23
C GLY A 171 13.00 -16.98 -35.28
N ASP A 172 13.97 -17.64 -35.91
CA ASP A 172 14.11 -19.09 -35.91
C ASP A 172 14.57 -19.63 -34.54
N ASP A 173 14.64 -20.96 -34.42
CA ASP A 173 15.14 -21.63 -33.23
C ASP A 173 16.60 -21.19 -32.93
N ALA A 174 16.83 -20.49 -31.82
CA ALA A 174 18.14 -19.92 -31.47
C ALA A 174 18.55 -20.22 -30.02
N ALA A 175 19.85 -20.13 -29.72
CA ALA A 175 20.37 -20.27 -28.34
C ALA A 175 20.30 -18.96 -27.53
N SER A 176 20.16 -17.83 -28.23
CA SER A 176 19.99 -16.49 -27.65
C SER A 176 18.99 -15.67 -28.46
N VAL A 177 18.07 -14.98 -27.78
CA VAL A 177 17.05 -14.13 -28.41
C VAL A 177 17.00 -12.77 -27.71
N GLU A 178 16.88 -11.70 -28.48
CA GLU A 178 16.67 -10.34 -27.97
C GLU A 178 15.18 -10.11 -27.67
N LEU A 179 14.88 -9.54 -26.50
CA LEU A 179 13.53 -9.29 -26.00
C LEU A 179 13.40 -7.80 -25.70
N ASP A 180 12.59 -7.11 -26.49
CA ASP A 180 12.33 -5.68 -26.30
C ASP A 180 11.14 -5.46 -25.37
N VAL A 181 11.36 -4.68 -24.32
CA VAL A 181 10.31 -4.28 -23.38
C VAL A 181 10.25 -2.77 -23.33
N GLY A 182 9.09 -2.22 -23.68
CA GLY A 182 8.86 -0.78 -23.61
C GLY A 182 9.03 -0.21 -22.19
N ALA A 183 9.14 1.12 -22.11
CA ALA A 183 9.18 1.84 -20.83
C ALA A 183 7.94 1.54 -19.98
N ASP A 184 8.13 1.30 -18.68
CA ASP A 184 7.07 1.04 -17.70
C ASP A 184 6.08 -0.08 -18.11
N LYS A 185 6.54 -1.04 -18.94
CA LYS A 185 5.72 -2.15 -19.45
C LYS A 185 6.20 -3.50 -18.93
N VAL A 186 5.28 -4.46 -18.95
CA VAL A 186 5.55 -5.88 -18.73
C VAL A 186 5.64 -6.56 -20.09
N GLY A 187 6.82 -7.07 -20.44
CA GLY A 187 7.01 -7.95 -21.58
C GLY A 187 6.66 -9.38 -21.19
N ALA A 188 5.62 -9.95 -21.81
CA ALA A 188 5.23 -11.34 -21.61
C ALA A 188 5.65 -12.17 -22.83
N PHE A 189 6.65 -13.03 -22.63
CA PHE A 189 7.22 -13.85 -23.69
C PHE A 189 6.99 -15.32 -23.39
N ARG A 190 6.30 -16.01 -24.29
CA ARG A 190 6.16 -17.47 -24.21
C ARG A 190 7.29 -18.11 -25.00
N VAL A 191 8.10 -18.90 -24.32
CA VAL A 191 9.35 -19.48 -24.82
C VAL A 191 9.20 -21.00 -24.80
N PHE A 192 9.41 -21.62 -25.95
CA PHE A 192 9.48 -23.07 -26.07
C PHE A 192 10.94 -23.50 -26.19
N ILE A 193 11.37 -24.40 -25.32
CA ILE A 193 12.67 -25.07 -25.45
C ILE A 193 12.47 -26.36 -26.21
N LYS A 194 13.30 -26.59 -27.22
CA LYS A 194 13.45 -27.87 -27.90
C LYS A 194 14.79 -28.50 -27.54
N ALA A 195 14.77 -29.76 -27.15
CA ALA A 195 16.00 -30.52 -26.86
C ALA A 195 15.86 -31.97 -27.37
N ASP A 196 17.00 -32.60 -27.65
CA ASP A 196 17.05 -34.02 -27.95
C ASP A 196 16.92 -34.83 -26.64
N PRO A 197 15.92 -35.73 -26.50
CA PRO A 197 15.76 -36.54 -25.31
C PRO A 197 16.98 -37.43 -25.00
N LYS A 198 17.79 -37.81 -26.00
CA LYS A 198 18.99 -38.64 -25.80
C LYS A 198 20.12 -37.90 -25.06
N LYS A 199 20.12 -36.56 -25.11
CA LYS A 199 21.11 -35.70 -24.46
C LYS A 199 20.70 -35.27 -23.05
N LEU A 200 19.57 -35.76 -22.54
CA LEU A 200 19.14 -35.54 -21.17
C LEU A 200 19.84 -36.54 -20.23
N SER A 201 20.37 -36.06 -19.12
CA SER A 201 20.99 -36.87 -18.07
C SER A 201 19.97 -37.66 -17.21
N GLY A 202 18.79 -38.00 -17.74
CA GLY A 202 17.73 -38.71 -17.02
C GLY A 202 16.30 -38.29 -17.41
N LYS A 203 15.35 -38.41 -16.47
CA LYS A 203 13.95 -37.93 -16.60
C LYS A 203 13.82 -36.40 -16.59
N SER A 204 14.86 -35.71 -16.13
CA SER A 204 14.93 -34.26 -16.08
C SER A 204 16.37 -33.77 -16.21
N ALA A 205 16.57 -32.61 -16.83
CA ALA A 205 17.84 -31.91 -16.88
C ALA A 205 17.70 -30.50 -16.29
N LEU A 206 18.72 -30.04 -15.56
CA LEU A 206 18.77 -28.67 -15.07
C LEU A 206 19.14 -27.73 -16.22
N ILE A 207 18.31 -26.73 -16.45
CA ILE A 207 18.57 -25.65 -17.40
C ILE A 207 18.69 -24.33 -16.64
N VAL A 208 19.56 -23.46 -17.13
CA VAL A 208 19.76 -22.12 -16.58
C VAL A 208 19.42 -21.11 -17.66
N PHE A 209 18.39 -20.32 -17.40
CA PHE A 209 18.10 -19.13 -18.19
C PHE A 209 18.94 -17.99 -17.66
N ALA A 210 19.71 -17.35 -18.54
CA ALA A 210 20.41 -16.11 -18.22
C ALA A 210 19.84 -14.99 -19.07
N LEU A 211 19.15 -14.05 -18.42
CA LEU A 211 18.66 -12.82 -19.03
C LEU A 211 19.65 -11.70 -18.72
N LYS A 212 20.27 -11.14 -19.76
CA LYS A 212 21.21 -10.02 -19.62
C LYS A 212 20.59 -8.74 -20.17
N ASP A 213 20.55 -7.69 -19.37
CA ASP A 213 20.21 -6.35 -19.87
C ASP A 213 21.39 -5.82 -20.70
N LYS A 214 21.13 -5.42 -21.94
CA LYS A 214 22.15 -4.91 -22.87
C LYS A 214 22.69 -3.56 -22.44
N GLU A 215 21.89 -2.74 -21.76
CA GLU A 215 22.27 -1.40 -21.32
C GLU A 215 22.96 -1.39 -19.95
N SER A 216 22.42 -2.09 -18.95
CA SER A 216 23.03 -2.11 -17.61
C SER A 216 24.11 -3.19 -17.44
N GLY A 217 24.13 -4.21 -18.31
CA GLY A 217 24.99 -5.38 -18.16
C GLY A 217 24.55 -6.34 -17.05
N GLU A 218 23.50 -6.01 -16.29
CA GLU A 218 22.99 -6.84 -15.21
C GLU A 218 22.48 -8.18 -15.76
N THR A 219 22.90 -9.27 -15.13
CA THR A 219 22.56 -10.63 -15.57
C THR A 219 21.76 -11.34 -14.49
N PHE A 220 20.54 -11.71 -14.84
CA PHE A 220 19.65 -12.48 -13.99
C PHE A 220 19.69 -13.94 -14.41
N ARG A 221 19.88 -14.83 -13.43
CA ARG A 221 19.89 -16.27 -13.66
C ARG A 221 18.68 -16.91 -13.01
N HIS A 222 17.96 -17.73 -13.76
CA HIS A 222 16.85 -18.51 -13.25
C HIS A 222 17.06 -19.98 -13.59
N ASN A 223 17.07 -20.81 -12.55
CA ASN A 223 17.19 -22.26 -12.70
C ASN A 223 15.82 -22.85 -12.97
N ALA A 224 15.73 -23.72 -13.97
CA ALA A 224 14.52 -24.46 -14.27
C ALA A 224 14.86 -25.93 -14.57
N MET A 225 13.87 -26.80 -14.45
CA MET A 225 14.00 -28.20 -14.85
C MET A 225 13.30 -28.41 -16.19
N LEU A 226 14.01 -29.08 -17.11
CA LEU A 226 13.48 -29.58 -18.35
C LEU A 226 13.13 -31.06 -18.16
N HIS A 227 11.86 -31.42 -18.29
CA HIS A 227 11.41 -32.81 -18.18
C HIS A 227 11.43 -33.50 -19.54
N GLY A 228 11.78 -34.77 -19.57
CA GLY A 228 11.74 -35.61 -20.77
C GLY A 228 11.19 -37.00 -20.49
N PRO A 229 10.88 -37.77 -21.56
CA PRO A 229 10.56 -39.17 -21.43
C PRO A 229 11.82 -39.85 -20.91
N GLY A 230 11.82 -40.27 -19.64
CA GLY A 230 12.97 -40.90 -19.02
C GLY A 230 13.58 -41.97 -19.91
N ARG A 231 14.91 -42.07 -19.90
CA ARG A 231 15.64 -43.13 -20.61
C ARG A 231 15.02 -44.47 -20.21
N LYS A 232 14.32 -45.16 -21.12
CA LYS A 232 14.01 -46.57 -20.94
C LYS A 232 15.37 -47.27 -20.94
N THR A 233 15.86 -47.65 -19.77
CA THR A 233 16.95 -48.61 -19.68
C THR A 233 16.51 -49.87 -20.43
N PRO A 234 17.35 -50.42 -21.31
CA PRO A 234 17.05 -51.68 -21.99
C PRO A 234 16.83 -52.81 -20.99
#